data_AF-A0A816C8B5-F1
#
_entry.id   AF-A0A816C8B5-F1
#
_cell.length_a   1.000
_cell.length_b   1.000
_cell.length_c   1.000
_cell.angle_alpha   90.00
_cell.angle_beta   90.00
_cell.angle_gamma   90.00
#
_symmetry.space_group_name_H-M   'P 1'
#
loop_
_entity.id
_entity.type
_entity.pdbx_description
1 polymer ?
#
loop_
_entity_poly.entity_id
_entity_poly.type
_entity_poly.pdbx_seq_one_letter_code
_entity_poly.pdbx_strand_id
1 'polypeptide(L)'
;MYRKKKTTVISTTTTTTVTTDIKTNEINDDKFLHDLNSEQKRAVTCPTNQSTLVLSGAGSGKTRVLTSRIAYLLNNCDVKPYQIFAVTFTNKAALEMRHRISSILPGIQLNDMWLGTFHGLGKL
;
A
#
# COMPACT_ATOMS: atom_id res chain seq x y z
N MET A 1 0.91 11.71 40.40
CA MET A 1 0.95 10.56 41.34
C MET A 1 -0.47 10.06 41.53
N TYR A 2 -0.90 9.05 40.74
CA TYR A 2 -2.21 8.41 40.86
C TYR A 2 -2.12 6.94 40.46
N ARG A 3 -2.97 6.13 41.10
CA ARG A 3 -2.78 4.74 41.54
C ARG A 3 -3.32 3.71 40.54
N LYS A 4 -2.64 2.56 40.45
CA LYS A 4 -3.02 1.31 39.76
C LYS A 4 -4.51 0.95 39.88
N LYS A 5 -5.07 0.36 38.82
CA LYS A 5 -5.90 -0.85 38.93
C LYS A 5 -5.58 -1.83 37.80
N LYS A 6 -5.05 -3.00 38.18
CA LYS A 6 -5.16 -4.25 37.42
C LYS A 6 -6.62 -4.70 37.56
N THR A 7 -7.27 -5.04 36.45
CA THR A 7 -8.47 -5.89 36.48
C THR A 7 -8.34 -6.89 35.34
N THR A 8 -8.17 -8.15 35.71
CA THR A 8 -8.33 -9.32 34.83
C THR A 8 -9.80 -9.72 34.86
N VAL A 9 -10.41 -9.93 33.70
CA VAL A 9 -11.64 -10.72 33.59
C VAL A 9 -11.46 -11.65 32.38
N ILE A 10 -11.49 -12.96 32.64
CA ILE A 10 -11.57 -14.01 31.62
C ILE A 10 -13.02 -14.48 31.65
N SER A 11 -13.72 -14.47 30.51
CA SER A 11 -15.05 -15.06 30.36
C SER A 11 -15.11 -15.92 29.11
N THR A 12 -15.54 -17.16 29.29
CA THR A 12 -15.62 -18.24 28.29
C THR A 12 -17.01 -18.36 27.65
N THR A 13 -17.04 -19.08 26.51
CA THR A 13 -18.15 -19.81 25.84
C THR A 13 -19.24 -19.04 25.06
N THR A 14 -19.19 -19.25 23.74
CA THR A 14 -20.24 -19.67 22.78
C THR A 14 -21.66 -19.10 22.92
N THR A 15 -22.14 -18.40 21.89
CA THR A 15 -23.45 -18.63 21.20
C THR A 15 -23.60 -17.66 20.02
N THR A 16 -24.03 -18.24 18.89
CA THR A 16 -24.43 -17.61 17.63
C THR A 16 -25.64 -16.69 17.80
N THR A 17 -25.53 -15.44 17.32
CA THR A 17 -26.69 -14.64 16.92
C THR A 17 -26.36 -13.90 15.63
N VAL A 18 -27.15 -14.16 14.59
CA VAL A 18 -27.18 -13.42 13.33
C VAL A 18 -27.89 -12.09 13.59
N THR A 19 -27.16 -10.97 13.50
CA THR A 19 -27.72 -9.63 13.30
C THR A 19 -26.79 -8.83 12.41
N THR A 20 -27.40 -8.17 11.43
CA THR A 20 -26.88 -7.24 10.43
C THR A 20 -26.07 -6.08 11.00
N ASP A 21 -25.14 -5.57 10.17
CA ASP A 21 -24.45 -4.28 10.26
C ASP A 21 -23.50 -4.07 11.46
N ILE A 22 -22.20 -4.36 11.28
CA ILE A 22 -21.04 -3.43 11.32
C ILE A 22 -19.84 -4.20 10.77
N LYS A 23 -19.31 -3.83 9.58
CA LYS A 23 -17.96 -4.25 9.17
C LYS A 23 -16.95 -3.40 9.94
N THR A 24 -16.61 -3.77 11.17
CA THR A 24 -15.42 -3.28 11.85
C THR A 24 -14.21 -3.91 11.16
N ASN A 25 -13.78 -3.29 10.06
CA ASN A 25 -12.57 -3.66 9.33
C ASN A 25 -11.35 -3.09 10.08
N GLU A 26 -11.15 -3.51 11.32
CA GLU A 26 -9.98 -3.16 12.14
C GLU A 26 -9.01 -4.32 12.18
N ILE A 27 -8.28 -4.55 11.07
CA ILE A 27 -6.85 -4.86 11.04
C ILE A 27 -6.37 -4.43 9.63
N ASN A 28 -6.06 -3.14 9.45
CA ASN A 28 -5.25 -2.69 8.31
C ASN A 28 -3.79 -3.10 8.60
N ASP A 29 -3.50 -4.38 8.38
CA ASP A 29 -2.12 -4.85 8.29
C ASP A 29 -1.57 -4.30 6.96
N ASP A 30 -1.12 -3.04 6.98
CA ASP A 30 -0.59 -2.33 5.82
C ASP A 30 0.75 -2.98 5.42
N LYS A 31 0.69 -4.18 4.82
CA LYS A 31 1.85 -5.01 4.45
C LYS A 31 2.89 -4.26 3.63
N PHE A 32 2.48 -3.24 2.88
CA PHE A 32 3.37 -2.38 2.11
C PHE A 32 4.20 -1.40 2.97
N LEU A 33 3.83 -1.16 4.22
CA LEU A 33 4.62 -0.36 5.16
C LEU A 33 5.56 -1.22 6.02
N HIS A 34 5.44 -2.54 5.97
CA HIS A 34 6.28 -3.46 6.72
C HIS A 34 7.71 -3.48 6.13
N ASP A 35 8.71 -3.68 6.99
CA ASP A 35 10.17 -3.60 6.73
C ASP A 35 10.68 -2.38 5.94
N LEU A 36 9.93 -1.28 5.92
CA LEU A 36 10.45 0.01 5.46
C LEU A 36 11.16 0.72 6.61
N ASN A 37 12.34 1.30 6.32
CA ASN A 37 12.97 2.23 7.27
C ASN A 37 12.19 3.56 7.32
N SER A 38 12.55 4.45 8.25
CA SER A 38 11.85 5.73 8.46
C SER A 38 11.78 6.59 7.20
N GLU A 39 12.88 6.70 6.44
CA GLU A 39 12.93 7.51 5.22
C GLU A 39 12.10 6.90 4.08
N GLN A 40 12.12 5.58 3.93
CA GLN A 40 11.29 4.87 2.96
C GLN A 40 9.80 5.01 3.31
N LYS A 41 9.42 4.88 4.59
CA LYS A 41 8.04 5.14 5.04
C LYS A 41 7.61 6.56 4.71
N ARG A 42 8.45 7.55 5.02
CA ARG A 42 8.19 8.96 4.69
C ARG A 42 7.98 9.17 3.20
N ALA A 43 8.77 8.53 2.34
CA ALA A 43 8.60 8.58 0.89
C ALA A 43 7.29 7.90 0.42
N VAL A 44 6.87 6.82 1.09
CA VAL A 44 5.63 6.10 0.79
C VAL A 44 4.38 6.83 1.27
N THR A 45 4.45 7.55 2.38
CA THR A 45 3.27 8.20 3.01
C THR A 45 3.19 9.71 2.77
N CYS A 46 4.01 10.27 1.86
CA CYS A 46 3.99 11.71 1.60
C CYS A 46 2.61 12.21 1.10
N PRO A 47 2.26 13.50 1.29
CA PRO A 47 0.98 14.04 0.81
C PRO A 47 0.80 13.88 -0.70
N THR A 48 -0.43 13.65 -1.16
CA THR A 48 -0.75 13.45 -2.58
C THR A 48 -0.71 14.74 -3.40
N ASN A 49 -0.84 15.90 -2.75
CA ASN A 49 -0.84 17.23 -3.35
C ASN A 49 0.57 17.83 -3.49
N GLN A 50 1.64 17.04 -3.35
CA GLN A 50 3.02 17.50 -3.39
C GLN A 50 3.89 16.66 -4.32
N SER A 51 4.68 17.33 -5.16
CA SER A 51 5.73 16.70 -5.96
C SER A 51 6.87 16.25 -5.06
N THR A 52 7.27 14.97 -5.17
CA THR A 52 8.31 14.37 -4.32
C THR A 52 9.45 13.80 -5.16
N LEU A 53 10.70 14.13 -4.81
CA LEU A 53 11.90 13.54 -5.37
C LEU A 53 12.56 12.60 -4.35
N VAL A 54 12.74 11.33 -4.73
CA VAL A 54 13.41 10.32 -3.88
C VAL A 54 14.79 10.01 -4.45
N LEU A 55 15.83 10.50 -3.79
CA LEU A 55 17.23 10.21 -4.15
C LEU A 55 17.70 8.95 -3.43
N SER A 56 18.32 8.02 -4.16
CA SER A 56 18.79 6.78 -3.54
C SER A 56 19.85 6.05 -4.36
N GLY A 57 20.78 5.39 -3.66
CA GLY A 57 21.85 4.59 -4.26
C GLY A 57 21.37 3.23 -4.80
N ALA A 58 22.31 2.42 -5.29
CA ALA A 58 22.05 1.01 -5.64
C ALA A 58 21.64 0.21 -4.38
N GLY A 59 20.80 -0.82 -4.53
CA GLY A 59 20.37 -1.70 -3.42
C GLY A 59 19.44 -1.07 -2.36
N SER A 60 19.16 0.24 -2.43
CA SER A 60 18.37 1.00 -1.44
C SER A 60 16.86 0.70 -1.39
N GLY A 61 16.36 -0.23 -2.20
CA GLY A 61 14.94 -0.58 -2.23
C GLY A 61 14.04 0.36 -3.05
N LYS A 62 14.58 1.11 -4.03
CA LYS A 62 13.80 1.98 -4.95
C LYS A 62 12.47 1.38 -5.41
N THR A 63 12.52 0.18 -5.98
CA THR A 63 11.34 -0.51 -6.49
C THR A 63 10.35 -0.80 -5.37
N ARG A 64 10.83 -1.23 -4.19
CA ARG A 64 9.98 -1.47 -3.01
C ARG A 64 9.27 -0.19 -2.58
N VAL A 65 9.97 0.94 -2.53
CA VAL A 65 9.37 2.24 -2.19
C VAL A 65 8.29 2.62 -3.20
N LEU A 66 8.57 2.52 -4.51
CA LEU A 66 7.60 2.87 -5.55
C LEU A 66 6.35 1.98 -5.52
N THR A 67 6.51 0.66 -5.41
CA THR A 67 5.36 -0.26 -5.35
C THR A 67 4.55 -0.08 -4.06
N SER A 68 5.23 0.20 -2.95
CA SER A 68 4.57 0.45 -1.67
C SER A 68 3.83 1.79 -1.67
N ARG A 69 4.38 2.82 -2.35
CA ARG A 69 3.69 4.10 -2.57
C ARG A 69 2.42 3.91 -3.37
N ILE A 70 2.47 3.17 -4.48
CA ILE A 70 1.26 2.89 -5.27
C ILE A 70 0.23 2.14 -4.41
N ALA A 71 0.66 1.14 -3.64
CA ALA A 71 -0.25 0.42 -2.75
C ALA A 71 -0.89 1.33 -1.68
N TYR A 72 -0.11 2.19 -1.05
CA TYR A 72 -0.60 3.18 -0.08
C TYR A 72 -1.62 4.15 -0.70
N LEU A 73 -1.37 4.62 -1.93
CA LEU A 73 -2.31 5.48 -2.64
C LEU A 73 -3.66 4.78 -2.89
N LEU A 74 -3.61 3.53 -3.34
CA LEU A 74 -4.80 2.74 -3.64
C LEU A 74 -5.60 2.37 -2.38
N ASN A 75 -4.90 2.03 -1.29
CA ASN A 75 -5.51 1.49 -0.08
C ASN A 75 -5.90 2.59 0.95
N ASN A 76 -5.07 3.61 1.12
CA ASN A 76 -5.20 4.60 2.20
C ASN A 76 -5.61 5.99 1.71
N CYS A 77 -5.41 6.31 0.43
CA CYS A 77 -5.71 7.63 -0.12
C CYS A 77 -6.92 7.67 -1.07
N ASP A 78 -7.67 6.56 -1.17
CA ASP A 78 -8.82 6.39 -2.07
C ASP A 78 -8.52 6.70 -3.56
N VAL A 79 -7.26 6.57 -3.97
CA VAL A 79 -6.86 6.72 -5.38
C VAL A 79 -7.29 5.47 -6.13
N LYS A 80 -7.98 5.63 -7.25
CA LYS A 80 -8.36 4.50 -8.11
C LYS A 80 -7.23 4.14 -9.07
N PRO A 81 -7.10 2.86 -9.51
CA PRO A 81 -6.04 2.43 -10.42
C PRO A 81 -5.89 3.29 -11.69
N TYR A 82 -7.00 3.70 -12.30
CA TYR A 82 -7.01 4.55 -13.51
C TYR A 82 -6.50 5.98 -13.27
N GLN A 83 -6.33 6.41 -12.02
CA GLN A 83 -5.76 7.71 -11.67
C GLN A 83 -4.24 7.67 -11.50
N ILE A 84 -3.62 6.49 -11.62
CA ILE A 84 -2.19 6.29 -11.44
C ILE A 84 -1.51 6.09 -12.79
N PHE A 85 -0.51 6.94 -13.06
CA PHE A 85 0.41 6.81 -14.18
C PHE A 85 1.82 6.51 -13.68
N ALA A 86 2.34 5.33 -14.01
CA ALA A 86 3.64 4.83 -13.58
C ALA A 86 4.48 4.39 -14.78
N VAL A 87 5.66 5.00 -14.94
CA VAL A 87 6.54 4.74 -16.08
C VAL A 87 7.87 4.17 -15.62
N THR A 88 8.43 3.27 -16.42
CA THR A 88 9.76 2.70 -16.21
C THR A 88 10.55 2.67 -17.52
N PHE A 89 11.85 2.44 -17.45
CA PHE A 89 12.68 2.36 -18.66
C PHE A 89 12.60 1.01 -19.39
N THR A 90 12.20 -0.06 -18.71
CA THR A 90 12.20 -1.41 -19.30
C THR A 90 10.89 -2.13 -19.06
N ASN A 91 10.47 -2.95 -20.03
CA ASN A 91 9.26 -3.76 -19.90
C ASN A 91 9.34 -4.74 -18.73
N LYS A 92 10.55 -5.26 -18.44
CA LYS A 92 10.80 -6.13 -17.29
C LYS A 92 10.51 -5.42 -15.97
N ALA A 93 10.94 -4.17 -15.81
CA ALA A 93 10.67 -3.40 -14.60
C ALA A 93 9.18 -3.08 -14.45
N ALA A 94 8.50 -2.72 -15.55
CA ALA A 94 7.05 -2.52 -15.54
C ALA A 94 6.31 -3.80 -15.09
N LEU A 95 6.62 -4.95 -15.70
CA LEU A 95 5.99 -6.23 -15.34
C LEU A 95 6.25 -6.61 -13.88
N GLU A 96 7.49 -6.46 -13.42
CA GLU A 96 7.86 -6.72 -12.03
C GLU A 96 7.11 -5.81 -11.06
N MET A 97 7.00 -4.51 -11.34
CA MET A 97 6.23 -3.59 -10.50
C MET A 97 4.75 -3.99 -10.43
N ARG A 98 4.13 -4.35 -11.56
CA ARG A 98 2.75 -4.85 -11.59
C ARG A 98 2.58 -6.09 -10.70
N HIS A 99 3.45 -7.08 -10.85
CA HIS A 99 3.41 -8.31 -10.05
C HIS A 99 3.55 -8.04 -8.55
N ARG A 100 4.45 -7.13 -8.17
CA ARG A 100 4.65 -6.74 -6.76
C ARG A 100 3.40 -6.07 -6.19
N ILE A 101 2.79 -5.13 -6.91
CA ILE A 101 1.57 -4.44 -6.44
C ILE A 101 0.41 -5.43 -6.29
N SER A 102 0.21 -6.32 -7.27
CA SER A 102 -0.82 -7.38 -7.19
C SER A 102 -0.59 -8.33 -6.01
N SER A 103 0.67 -8.60 -5.65
CA SER A 103 1.00 -9.43 -4.49
C SER A 103 0.73 -8.72 -3.16
N ILE A 104 0.92 -7.40 -3.12
CA ILE A 104 0.67 -6.58 -1.92
C ILE A 104 -0.84 -6.44 -1.68
N LEU A 105 -1.62 -6.18 -2.74
CA LEU A 105 -3.06 -5.91 -2.67
C LEU A 105 -3.84 -6.96 -3.47
N PRO A 106 -3.96 -8.20 -2.94
CA PRO A 106 -4.75 -9.24 -3.59
C PRO A 106 -6.23 -8.81 -3.66
N GLY A 107 -6.77 -8.74 -4.86
CA GLY A 107 -8.16 -8.34 -5.12
C GLY A 107 -8.33 -6.98 -5.82
N ILE A 108 -7.26 -6.16 -5.90
CA ILE A 108 -7.31 -4.94 -6.72
C ILE A 108 -6.99 -5.28 -8.19
N GLN A 109 -7.89 -4.88 -9.09
CA GLN A 109 -7.69 -4.99 -10.53
C GLN A 109 -6.79 -3.85 -11.01
N LEU A 110 -5.59 -4.19 -11.51
CA LEU A 110 -4.60 -3.23 -12.02
C LEU A 110 -4.67 -3.04 -13.55
N ASN A 111 -5.70 -3.58 -14.20
CA ASN A 111 -5.82 -3.54 -15.66
C ASN A 111 -6.01 -2.11 -16.18
N ASP A 112 -6.74 -1.29 -15.42
CA ASP A 112 -7.02 0.10 -15.77
C ASP A 112 -5.89 1.06 -15.34
N MET A 113 -4.86 0.57 -14.64
CA MET A 113 -3.72 1.39 -14.26
C MET A 113 -2.74 1.56 -15.43
N TRP A 114 -2.36 2.81 -15.69
CA TRP A 114 -1.36 3.14 -16.68
C TRP A 114 0.04 2.84 -16.13
N LEU A 115 0.49 1.60 -16.32
CA LEU A 115 1.80 1.14 -15.88
C LEU A 115 2.56 0.49 -17.03
N GLY A 116 3.70 1.08 -17.41
CA GLY A 116 4.42 0.66 -18.61
C GLY A 116 5.77 1.34 -18.79
N THR A 117 6.23 1.36 -20.04
CA THR A 117 7.44 2.09 -20.43
C THR A 117 7.10 3.38 -21.15
N PHE A 118 8.04 4.32 -21.20
CA PHE A 118 7.88 5.55 -21.98
C PHE A 118 7.45 5.27 -23.43
N HIS A 119 8.11 4.31 -24.09
CA HIS A 119 7.79 3.93 -25.47
C HIS A 119 6.47 3.18 -25.62
N GLY A 120 6.04 2.43 -24.59
CA GLY A 120 4.79 1.69 -24.63
C GLY A 120 3.57 2.59 -24.40
N LEU A 121 3.66 3.50 -23.42
CA LEU A 121 2.57 4.39 -23.04
C LEU A 121 2.48 5.63 -23.95
N GLY A 122 3.58 6.09 -24.54
CA GLY A 122 3.57 7.21 -25.50
C GLY A 122 2.99 6.88 -26.88
N LYS A 123 2.55 5.64 -27.09
CA LYS A 123 1.85 5.18 -28.31
C LYS A 123 0.33 5.06 -28.10
N LEU A 124 -0.16 5.30 -26.89
CA LEU A 124 -1.58 5.39 -26.54
C LEU A 124 -2.07 6.82 -26.78
#